data_AF-A0A3A0GA42-F1
#
_entry.id   AF-A0A3A0GA42-F1
#
_cell.length_a   1.000
_cell.length_b   1.000
_cell.length_c   1.000
_cell.angle_alpha   90.00
_cell.angle_beta   90.00
_cell.angle_gamma   90.00
#
_symmetry.space_group_name_H-M   'P 1'
#
loop_
_entity.id
_entity.type
_entity.pdbx_description
1 polymer ?
#
loop_
_entity_poly.entity_id
_entity_poly.type
_entity_poly.pdbx_seq_one_letter_code
_entity_poly.pdbx_strand_id
1 'polypeptide(L)'
;MSDLSAIESLVIVIGVSGAGKSLAIDALSDLGFFTVENLPVPLFQQFLNFIGSEPARFSKVALTLDIDSRDKQAVLFEMLKLATPRPGRLQ
;
A
#
# COMPACT_ATOMS: atom_id res chain seq x y z
N MET A 1 12.38 10.11 -4.86
CA MET A 1 11.19 9.49 -4.27
C MET A 1 10.06 10.48 -4.45
N SER A 2 8.94 10.10 -5.06
CA SER A 2 7.78 11.00 -5.14
C SER A 2 7.32 11.35 -3.74
N ASP A 3 6.89 12.59 -3.53
CA ASP A 3 6.43 13.03 -2.22
C ASP A 3 5.07 12.40 -1.89
N LEU A 4 5.06 11.46 -0.94
CA LEU A 4 3.83 10.83 -0.46
C LEU A 4 3.09 11.70 0.57
N SER A 5 3.64 12.87 0.94
CA SER A 5 3.02 13.79 1.91
C SER A 5 1.62 14.26 1.50
N ALA A 6 1.32 14.24 0.21
CA ALA A 6 0.04 14.65 -0.36
C ALA A 6 -1.01 13.53 -0.38
N ILE A 7 -0.65 12.30 0.01
CA ILE A 7 -1.59 11.17 0.13
C ILE A 7 -2.12 11.15 1.56
N GLU A 8 -3.43 11.29 1.71
CA GLU A 8 -4.11 11.28 3.01
C GLU A 8 -4.04 9.89 3.66
N SER A 9 -4.19 8.83 2.88
CA SER A 9 -4.19 7.46 3.42
C SER A 9 -3.72 6.42 2.41
N LEU A 10 -2.76 5.60 2.82
CA LEU A 10 -2.31 4.40 2.12
C LEU A 10 -2.56 3.19 3.03
N VAL A 11 -3.42 2.28 2.59
CA VAL A 11 -3.77 1.04 3.30
C VAL A 11 -3.22 -0.14 2.53
N ILE A 12 -2.45 -1.00 3.21
CA ILE A 12 -1.95 -2.24 2.64
C ILE A 12 -2.67 -3.39 3.36
N VAL A 13 -3.48 -4.13 2.62
CA VAL A 13 -4.24 -5.27 3.14
C VAL A 13 -3.42 -6.54 2.92
N ILE A 14 -3.00 -7.18 4.02
CA ILE A 14 -2.19 -8.40 4.03
C ILE A 14 -2.90 -9.46 4.88
N GLY A 15 -2.75 -10.73 4.52
CA GLY A 15 -3.32 -11.85 5.26
C GLY A 15 -3.22 -13.16 4.50
N VAL A 16 -3.42 -14.28 5.18
CA VAL A 16 -3.45 -15.61 4.55
C VAL A 16 -4.65 -15.76 3.60
N SER A 17 -4.63 -16.80 2.75
CA SER A 17 -5.80 -17.13 1.93
C SER A 17 -7.03 -17.37 2.81
N GLY A 18 -8.19 -16.85 2.40
CA GLY A 18 -9.43 -16.93 3.18
C GLY A 18 -9.55 -15.95 4.37
N ALA A 19 -8.54 -15.12 4.66
CA ALA A 19 -8.59 -14.14 5.77
C ALA A 19 -9.52 -12.93 5.51
N GLY A 20 -10.29 -12.93 4.41
CA GLY A 20 -11.19 -11.83 4.06
C GLY A 20 -10.53 -10.62 3.40
N LYS A 21 -9.35 -10.78 2.76
CA LYS A 21 -8.64 -9.67 2.08
C LYS A 21 -9.52 -8.97 1.02
N SER A 22 -10.20 -9.74 0.17
CA SER A 22 -11.07 -9.17 -0.85
C SER A 22 -12.26 -8.43 -0.23
N LEU A 23 -12.87 -8.98 0.83
CA LEU A 23 -13.94 -8.28 1.55
C LEU A 23 -13.46 -6.95 2.16
N ALA A 24 -12.23 -6.90 2.70
CA ALA A 24 -11.66 -5.66 3.21
C ALA A 24 -11.40 -4.65 2.09
N ILE A 25 -10.95 -5.10 0.92
CA ILE A 25 -10.75 -4.25 -0.25
C ILE A 25 -12.09 -3.71 -0.78
N ASP A 26 -13.12 -4.54 -0.87
CA ASP A 26 -14.46 -4.13 -1.30
C ASP A 26 -15.01 -3.05 -0.35
N ALA A 27 -14.89 -3.27 0.96
CA ALA A 27 -15.31 -2.28 1.96
C ALA A 27 -14.52 -0.96 1.86
N LEU A 28 -13.21 -1.02 1.56
CA LEU A 28 -12.40 0.19 1.33
C LEU A 28 -12.81 0.89 0.03
N SER A 29 -13.16 0.14 -1.01
CA SER A 29 -13.70 0.70 -2.26
C SER A 29 -14.98 1.49 -2.01
N ASP A 30 -15.91 0.94 -1.22
CA ASP A 30 -17.16 1.60 -0.85
C ASP A 30 -16.92 2.89 -0.04
N LEU A 31 -15.82 2.94 0.71
CA LEU A 31 -15.37 4.13 1.45
C LEU A 31 -14.60 5.14 0.58
N GLY A 32 -14.54 4.92 -0.74
CA GLY A 32 -13.91 5.83 -1.71
C GLY A 32 -12.40 5.69 -1.83
N PHE A 33 -11.82 4.56 -1.40
CA PHE A 33 -10.41 4.27 -1.68
C PHE A 33 -10.22 3.84 -3.14
N PHE A 34 -9.12 4.28 -3.74
CA PHE A 34 -8.61 3.68 -4.97
C PHE A 34 -8.02 2.30 -4.63
N THR A 35 -8.67 1.24 -5.09
CA THR A 35 -8.31 -0.14 -4.76
C THR A 35 -7.44 -0.77 -5.84
N VAL A 36 -6.40 -1.51 -5.43
CA VAL A 36 -5.55 -2.30 -6.31
C VAL A 36 -5.37 -3.69 -5.74
N GLU A 37 -5.71 -4.71 -6.50
CA GLU A 37 -5.55 -6.10 -6.06
C GLU A 37 -4.34 -6.80 -6.69
N ASN A 38 -3.74 -7.72 -5.94
CA ASN A 38 -2.67 -8.61 -6.38
C ASN A 38 -1.47 -7.90 -7.01
N LEU A 39 -1.07 -6.73 -6.47
CA LEU A 39 0.07 -5.99 -6.97
C LEU A 39 1.36 -6.81 -6.71
N PRO A 40 2.18 -7.09 -7.74
CA PRO A 40 3.47 -7.76 -7.53
C PRO A 40 4.38 -6.92 -6.65
N VAL A 41 5.01 -7.55 -5.64
CA VAL A 41 5.93 -6.87 -4.71
C VAL A 41 7.02 -6.03 -5.40
N PRO A 42 7.66 -6.49 -6.51
CA PRO A 42 8.66 -5.67 -7.21
C PRO A 42 8.13 -4.35 -7.80
N LEU A 43 6.82 -4.27 -8.07
CA LEU A 43 6.18 -3.06 -8.62
C LEU A 43 5.71 -2.09 -7.54
N PHE A 44 5.73 -2.48 -6.27
CA PHE A 44 5.26 -1.66 -5.16
C PHE A 44 5.91 -0.27 -5.14
N GLN A 45 7.23 -0.20 -5.28
CA GLN A 45 7.94 1.09 -5.26
C GLN A 45 7.58 1.99 -6.46
N GLN A 46 7.38 1.41 -7.64
CA GLN A 46 6.96 2.16 -8.83
C GLN A 46 5.53 2.68 -8.67
N PHE A 47 4.65 1.85 -8.10
CA PHE A 47 3.28 2.23 -7.78
C PHE A 47 3.23 3.39 -6.80
N LEU A 48 4.02 3.36 -5.72
CA LEU A 48 4.14 4.49 -4.78
C LEU A 48 4.58 5.77 -5.48
N ASN A 49 5.57 5.68 -6.39
CA ASN A 49 6.02 6.85 -7.12
C ASN A 49 4.93 7.41 -8.06
N PHE A 50 4.15 6.52 -8.69
CA PHE A 50 3.03 6.87 -9.57
C PHE A 50 1.92 7.60 -8.80
N ILE A 51 1.45 7.04 -7.68
CA ILE A 51 0.38 7.67 -6.88
C ILE A 51 0.83 9.01 -6.28
N GLY A 52 2.12 9.13 -5.89
CA GLY A 52 2.69 10.39 -5.41
C GLY A 52 2.82 11.46 -6.50
N SER A 53 2.75 11.10 -7.78
CA SER A 53 2.78 12.06 -8.89
C SER A 53 1.41 12.64 -9.25
N GLU A 54 0.32 11.98 -8.81
CA GLU A 54 -1.07 12.37 -9.06
C GLU A 54 -1.90 12.45 -7.75
N PRO A 55 -1.50 13.25 -6.74
CA PRO A 55 -2.10 13.21 -5.41
C PRO A 55 -3.59 13.58 -5.38
N ALA A 56 -4.05 14.44 -6.30
CA ALA A 56 -5.47 14.80 -6.43
C ALA A 56 -6.36 13.60 -6.80
N ARG A 57 -5.79 12.59 -7.47
CA ARG A 57 -6.49 11.38 -7.90
C ARG A 57 -6.32 10.22 -6.93
N PHE A 58 -5.23 10.21 -6.17
CA PHE A 58 -4.85 9.11 -5.28
C PHE A 58 -4.71 9.56 -3.81
N SER A 59 -5.68 10.34 -3.31
CA SER A 59 -5.67 10.79 -1.91
C SER A 59 -5.86 9.64 -0.92
N LYS A 60 -6.69 8.66 -1.27
CA LYS A 60 -6.96 7.44 -0.50
C LYS A 60 -6.71 6.22 -1.36
N VAL A 61 -5.75 5.38 -0.98
CA VAL A 61 -5.35 4.20 -1.75
C VAL A 61 -5.35 2.97 -0.85
N ALA A 62 -5.96 1.89 -1.32
CA ALA A 62 -5.93 0.59 -0.68
C ALA A 62 -5.35 -0.44 -1.65
N LEU A 63 -4.39 -1.25 -1.21
CA LEU A 63 -3.83 -2.29 -2.06
C LEU A 63 -3.63 -3.62 -1.36
N THR A 64 -3.72 -4.71 -2.12
CA THR A 64 -3.17 -6.01 -1.74
C THR A 64 -1.92 -6.29 -2.55
N LEU A 65 -0.98 -6.98 -1.92
CA LEU A 65 0.26 -7.42 -2.55
C LEU A 65 0.19 -8.93 -2.79
N ASP A 66 0.69 -9.35 -3.95
CA ASP A 66 0.89 -10.77 -4.25
C ASP A 66 2.10 -11.29 -3.47
N ILE A 67 1.82 -11.85 -2.31
CA ILE A 67 2.80 -12.37 -1.36
C ILE A 67 2.54 -13.87 -1.19
N ASP A 68 3.05 -14.65 -2.14
CA ASP A 68 2.96 -16.12 -2.18
C ASP A 68 4.21 -16.82 -1.61
N SER A 69 5.30 -16.08 -1.35
CA SER A 69 6.58 -16.64 -0.91
C SER A 69 7.21 -15.86 0.25
N ARG A 70 8.08 -16.53 1.01
CA ARG A 70 8.88 -15.91 2.09
C ARG A 70 9.83 -14.85 1.56
N ASP A 71 10.37 -15.04 0.36
CA ASP A 71 11.29 -14.07 -0.25
C ASP A 71 10.55 -12.77 -0.60
N LYS A 72 9.35 -12.87 -1.18
CA LYS A 72 8.50 -11.69 -1.44
C LYS A 72 8.12 -10.96 -0.14
N GLN A 73 7.84 -11.70 0.94
CA GLN A 73 7.62 -11.12 2.27
C GLN A 73 8.84 -10.34 2.73
N ALA A 74 10.02 -10.95 2.71
CA ALA A 74 11.26 -10.32 3.17
C ALA A 74 11.56 -9.02 2.41
N VAL A 75 11.43 -9.03 1.09
CA VAL A 75 11.61 -7.84 0.25
C VAL A 75 10.64 -6.72 0.64
N LEU A 76 9.36 -7.03 0.83
CA LEU A 76 8.38 -6.04 1.26
C LEU A 76 8.71 -5.46 2.64
N PHE A 77 9.09 -6.31 3.61
CA PHE A 77 9.45 -5.84 4.94
C PHE A 77 10.64 -4.89 4.92
N GLU A 78 11.66 -5.17 4.10
CA GLU A 78 12.79 -4.26 3.93
C GLU A 78 12.37 -2.94 3.29
N MET A 79 11.52 -2.97 2.25
CA MET A 79 10.96 -1.76 1.64
C MET A 79 10.19 -0.91 2.65
N LEU A 80 9.35 -1.53 3.50
CA LEU A 80 8.56 -0.83 4.50
C LEU A 80 9.42 -0.24 5.62
N LYS A 81 10.47 -0.92 6.07
CA LYS A 81 11.40 -0.38 7.07
C LYS A 81 12.05 0.92 6.61
N LEU A 82 12.41 0.98 5.32
CA LEU A 82 12.98 2.17 4.68
C LEU A 82 11.95 3.30 4.53
N ALA A 83 10.66 2.96 4.40
CA ALA A 83 9.57 3.91 4.21
C ALA A 83 8.94 4.42 5.51
N THR A 84 9.08 3.72 6.64
CA THR A 84 8.58 4.20 7.94
C THR A 84 9.26 5.50 8.35
N PRO A 85 8.53 6.61 8.56
CA PRO A 85 9.07 7.75 9.28
C PRO A 85 9.45 7.27 10.68
N ARG A 86 10.59 7.73 11.20
CA ARG A 86 10.96 7.48 12.60
C ARG A 86 9.79 7.85 13.51
N PRO A 87 9.36 6.99 14.44
CA PRO A 87 8.35 7.36 15.42
C PRO A 87 8.94 8.48 16.29
N GLY A 88 8.47 9.71 16.10
CA GLY A 88 9.05 10.87 16.80
C GLY A 88 8.77 12.25 16.23
N ARG A 89 7.69 12.48 15.46
CA ARG A 89 7.25 13.85 15.13
C ARG A 89 5.73 13.94 15.07
N LEU A 90 5.13 13.87 16.25
CA LEU A 90 3.86 14.55 16.50
C LEU A 90 4.26 16.01 16.82
N GLN A 91 3.81 16.96 16.00
CA GLN A 91 3.58 18.32 16.48
C GLN A 91 2.17 18.37 17.06
#